data_AF-A0A2D7Z997-F1
#
_entry.id   AF-A0A2D7Z997-F1
#
_cell.length_a   1.000
_cell.length_b   1.000
_cell.length_c   1.000
_cell.angle_alpha   90.00
_cell.angle_beta   90.00
_cell.angle_gamma   90.00
#
_symmetry.space_group_name_H-M   'P 1'
#
loop_
_entity.id
_entity.type
_entity.pdbx_description
1 polymer ?
#
loop_
_entity_poly.entity_id
_entity_poly.type
_entity_poly.pdbx_seq_one_letter_code
_entity_poly.pdbx_strand_id
1 'polypeptide(L)'
;MAVIFLIMVPVSTASGPDGDGDGFSDEDDSCPNLSGNSTEDRRGCPDYDGDGWSDPDDGWTGGDGADMFWRNPTQHADHDNDGWGDSSAQGAT
;
A
#
# COMPACT_ATOMS: atom_id res chain seq x y z
N MET A 1 32.68 -10.41 29.93
CA MET A 1 32.86 -9.87 28.56
C MET A 1 32.40 -10.97 27.61
N ALA A 2 31.14 -10.92 27.16
CA ALA A 2 30.55 -12.02 26.40
C ALA A 2 29.62 -11.48 25.31
N VAL A 3 30.02 -11.80 24.07
CA VAL A 3 29.29 -11.93 22.80
C VAL A 3 28.31 -10.83 22.36
N ILE A 4 28.80 -9.96 21.47
CA ILE A 4 27.99 -9.23 20.49
C ILE A 4 27.34 -10.28 19.57
N PHE A 5 26.02 -10.50 19.74
CA PHE A 5 25.20 -11.30 18.84
C PHE A 5 24.69 -10.39 17.72
N LEU A 6 25.11 -10.70 16.51
CA LEU A 6 24.73 -10.07 15.26
C LEU A 6 23.38 -10.63 14.79
N ILE A 7 22.26 -10.26 15.41
CA ILE A 7 20.91 -10.44 14.83
C ILE A 7 19.97 -9.37 15.37
N MET A 8 19.71 -8.40 14.49
CA MET A 8 18.49 -7.64 14.25
C MET A 8 17.55 -7.47 15.46
N VAL A 9 17.50 -6.23 15.93
CA VAL A 9 16.59 -5.61 16.91
C VAL A 9 15.36 -6.47 17.23
N PRO A 10 15.02 -6.71 18.51
CA PRO A 10 13.71 -7.27 18.82
C PRO A 10 12.66 -6.32 18.24
N VAL A 11 11.96 -6.72 17.18
CA VAL A 11 10.77 -6.00 16.72
C VAL A 11 9.71 -6.26 17.79
N SER A 12 9.77 -5.45 18.84
CA SER A 12 8.79 -5.40 19.89
C SER A 12 8.21 -4.01 19.85
N THR A 13 7.27 -3.79 18.94
CA THR A 13 6.33 -2.69 19.03
C THR A 13 4.97 -3.33 19.18
N ALA A 14 4.39 -3.24 20.38
CA ALA A 14 3.04 -3.71 20.64
C ALA A 14 2.05 -2.81 19.87
N SER A 15 1.76 -3.17 18.62
CA SER A 15 0.72 -2.62 17.76
C SER A 15 -0.24 -3.77 17.48
N GLY A 16 -1.28 -3.94 18.31
CA GLY A 16 -2.36 -4.90 18.09
C GLY A 16 -2.00 -6.36 17.75
N PRO A 17 -3.01 -7.18 17.41
CA PRO A 17 -2.85 -8.31 16.50
C PRO A 17 -2.53 -7.81 15.08
N ASP A 18 -1.81 -8.63 14.32
CA ASP A 18 -1.49 -8.47 12.90
C ASP A 18 -1.87 -9.81 12.25
N GLY A 19 -3.02 -9.83 11.58
CA GLY A 19 -3.73 -11.02 11.14
C GLY A 19 -3.09 -11.69 9.92
N ASP A 20 -2.45 -10.92 9.05
CA ASP A 20 -1.85 -11.38 7.81
C ASP A 20 -0.31 -11.27 7.78
N GLY A 21 0.29 -10.60 8.76
CA GLY A 21 1.72 -10.59 9.01
C GLY A 21 2.51 -9.64 8.10
N ASP A 22 1.86 -8.59 7.59
CA ASP A 22 2.49 -7.63 6.67
C ASP A 22 3.24 -6.47 7.38
N GLY A 23 3.08 -6.38 8.71
CA GLY A 23 3.73 -5.38 9.56
C GLY A 23 2.86 -4.17 9.89
N PHE A 24 1.60 -4.15 9.46
CA PHE A 24 0.56 -3.26 9.97
C PHE A 24 -0.31 -4.01 10.99
N SER A 25 -0.77 -3.32 12.04
CA SER A 25 -1.70 -3.93 12.98
C SER A 25 -3.11 -3.94 12.41
N ASP A 26 -3.95 -4.91 12.79
CA ASP A 26 -5.35 -5.03 12.33
C ASP A 26 -6.18 -3.74 12.57
N GLU A 27 -5.75 -2.90 13.51
CA GLU A 27 -6.38 -1.61 13.83
C GLU A 27 -5.92 -0.45 12.94
N ASP A 28 -4.71 -0.53 12.39
CA ASP A 28 -4.10 0.47 11.51
C ASP A 28 -4.05 0.03 10.03
N ASP A 29 -4.46 -1.21 9.76
CA ASP A 29 -4.56 -1.86 8.45
C ASP A 29 -6.00 -1.82 7.92
N SER A 30 -6.13 -1.34 6.69
CA SER A 30 -7.40 -1.26 5.95
C SER A 30 -7.79 -2.61 5.32
N CYS A 31 -6.84 -3.54 5.21
CA CYS A 31 -6.97 -4.87 4.64
C CYS A 31 -6.46 -5.99 5.60
N PRO A 32 -7.01 -6.12 6.83
CA PRO A 32 -6.47 -6.95 7.94
C PRO A 32 -6.44 -8.48 7.71
N ASN A 33 -6.78 -8.94 6.51
CA ASN A 33 -6.72 -10.36 6.14
C ASN A 33 -6.00 -10.56 4.81
N LEU A 34 -5.37 -9.52 4.26
CA LEU A 34 -4.77 -9.51 2.95
C LEU A 34 -3.52 -8.62 2.96
N SER A 35 -2.37 -9.28 3.13
CA SER A 35 -1.08 -8.63 3.24
C SER A 35 -0.82 -7.63 2.13
N GLY A 36 -0.39 -6.44 2.50
CA GLY A 36 -0.12 -5.36 1.58
C GLY A 36 0.97 -4.41 2.05
N ASN A 37 1.16 -3.33 1.31
CA ASN A 37 2.20 -2.34 1.58
C ASN A 37 1.84 -0.93 1.11
N SER A 38 0.60 -0.70 0.68
CA SER A 38 0.12 0.65 0.39
C SER A 38 0.17 1.53 1.64
N THR A 39 0.38 2.83 1.44
CA THR A 39 0.53 3.81 2.51
C THR A 39 -0.22 5.12 2.29
N GLU A 40 -0.62 5.43 1.05
CA GLU A 40 -1.17 6.75 0.67
C GLU A 40 -2.70 6.83 0.84
N ASP A 41 -3.46 5.79 0.49
CA ASP A 41 -4.92 5.75 0.58
C ASP A 41 -5.43 4.77 1.65
N ARG A 42 -5.21 3.48 1.45
CA ARG A 42 -5.63 2.39 2.34
C ARG A 42 -4.40 1.69 2.85
N ARG A 43 -3.98 2.00 4.07
CA ARG A 43 -2.75 1.42 4.62
C ARG A 43 -2.87 -0.10 4.75
N GLY A 44 -1.83 -0.84 4.36
CA GLY A 44 -1.74 -2.31 4.51
C GLY A 44 -2.53 -3.10 3.45
N CYS A 45 -3.12 -2.42 2.48
CA CYS A 45 -3.74 -3.09 1.34
C CYS A 45 -2.71 -3.47 0.26
N PRO A 46 -3.03 -4.45 -0.62
CA PRO A 46 -2.18 -4.78 -1.76
C PRO A 46 -1.83 -3.54 -2.58
N ASP A 47 -0.56 -3.43 -2.94
CA ASP A 47 -0.02 -2.41 -3.83
C ASP A 47 0.99 -3.14 -4.73
N TYR A 48 0.52 -3.56 -5.90
CA TYR A 48 1.29 -4.50 -6.74
C TYR A 48 2.54 -3.85 -7.33
N ASP A 49 2.53 -2.55 -7.60
CA ASP A 49 3.61 -1.86 -8.27
C ASP A 49 4.51 -1.04 -7.33
N GLY A 50 4.08 -0.86 -6.08
CA GLY A 50 4.85 -0.30 -4.99
C GLY A 50 4.93 1.22 -5.01
N ASP A 51 3.98 1.92 -5.64
CA ASP A 51 3.94 3.38 -5.68
C ASP A 51 3.30 4.03 -4.43
N GLY A 52 2.73 3.20 -3.56
CA GLY A 52 2.13 3.58 -2.30
C GLY A 52 0.60 3.64 -2.31
N TRP A 53 -0.05 3.54 -3.47
CA TRP A 53 -1.51 3.52 -3.60
C TRP A 53 -2.03 2.08 -3.69
N SER A 54 -3.18 1.80 -3.07
CA SER A 54 -3.71 0.44 -3.03
C SER A 54 -4.35 0.01 -4.34
N ASP A 55 -4.14 -1.25 -4.71
CA ASP A 55 -4.81 -1.91 -5.83
C ASP A 55 -6.35 -1.81 -5.67
N PRO A 56 -7.09 -1.73 -6.79
CA PRO A 56 -8.55 -1.64 -6.75
C PRO A 56 -9.17 -2.99 -6.40
N ASP A 57 -10.25 -2.97 -5.64
CA ASP A 57 -11.06 -4.15 -5.32
C ASP A 57 -12.57 -3.88 -5.48
N ASP A 58 -13.39 -4.87 -5.08
CA ASP A 58 -14.85 -4.81 -5.19
C ASP A 58 -15.48 -3.66 -4.38
N GLY A 59 -14.81 -3.15 -3.34
CA GLY A 59 -15.30 -2.12 -2.43
C GLY A 59 -14.53 -0.79 -2.46
N TRP A 60 -13.34 -0.76 -3.05
CA TRP A 60 -12.50 0.42 -3.23
C TRP A 60 -12.04 0.51 -4.67
N THR A 61 -12.68 1.40 -5.43
CA THR A 61 -12.43 1.57 -6.86
C THR A 61 -11.63 2.84 -7.13
N GLY A 62 -11.25 3.10 -8.38
CA GLY A 62 -10.59 4.37 -8.74
C GLY A 62 -11.42 5.61 -8.39
N GLY A 63 -12.75 5.50 -8.33
CA GLY A 63 -13.61 6.60 -7.88
C GLY A 63 -13.49 6.91 -6.38
N ASP A 64 -13.00 5.95 -5.59
CA ASP A 64 -12.75 6.08 -4.15
C ASP A 64 -11.29 6.46 -3.85
N GLY A 65 -10.41 6.40 -4.86
CA GLY A 65 -8.99 6.71 -4.76
C GLY A 65 -8.05 5.52 -4.91
N ALA A 66 -8.54 4.35 -5.33
CA ALA A 66 -7.68 3.20 -5.63
C ALA A 66 -6.76 3.46 -6.84
N ASP A 67 -5.63 2.78 -6.90
CA ASP A 67 -4.73 2.79 -8.03
C ASP A 67 -5.38 2.17 -9.28
N MET A 68 -5.74 3.00 -10.26
CA MET A 68 -6.30 2.52 -11.53
C MET A 68 -5.25 1.88 -12.45
N PHE A 69 -3.97 2.08 -12.15
CA PHE A 69 -2.83 1.59 -12.89
C PHE A 69 -1.93 0.67 -12.05
N TRP A 70 -2.53 -0.30 -11.36
CA TRP A 70 -1.91 -1.36 -10.54
C TRP A 70 -0.62 -2.07 -11.03
N ARG A 71 -0.10 -1.79 -12.24
CA ARG A 71 1.17 -2.32 -12.75
C ARG A 71 2.17 -1.24 -13.16
N ASN A 72 1.88 0.01 -12.90
CA ASN A 72 2.63 1.16 -13.39
C ASN A 72 2.96 2.09 -12.22
N PRO A 73 4.16 1.95 -11.61
CA PRO A 73 4.52 2.64 -10.38
C PRO A 73 4.66 4.18 -10.49
N THR A 74 4.27 4.75 -11.61
CA THR A 74 4.37 6.19 -11.90
C THR A 74 3.00 6.85 -12.07
N GLN A 75 1.92 6.09 -11.96
CA GLN A 75 0.56 6.54 -12.24
C GLN A 75 -0.39 5.84 -11.28
N HIS A 76 -1.33 6.57 -10.68
CA HIS A 76 -2.34 5.99 -9.79
C HIS A 76 -3.77 6.48 -10.09
N ALA A 77 -3.94 7.79 -10.33
CA ALA A 77 -5.24 8.40 -10.62
C ALA A 77 -5.38 8.77 -12.09
N ASP A 78 -6.54 8.48 -12.69
CA ASP A 78 -6.94 8.90 -14.04
C ASP A 78 -8.38 9.44 -13.98
N HIS A 79 -8.49 10.77 -13.80
CA HIS A 79 -9.77 11.44 -13.61
C HIS A 79 -10.52 11.69 -14.93
N ASP A 80 -9.83 11.73 -16.07
CA ASP A 80 -10.40 12.09 -17.37
C ASP A 80 -10.54 10.89 -18.34
N ASN A 81 -10.10 9.71 -17.91
CA ASN A 81 -10.13 8.45 -18.64
C ASN A 81 -9.37 8.49 -19.97
N ASP A 82 -8.26 9.23 -20.03
CA ASP A 82 -7.39 9.32 -21.22
C ASP A 82 -6.32 8.19 -21.27
N GLY A 83 -6.23 7.40 -20.19
CA GLY A 83 -5.29 6.29 -20.05
C GLY A 83 -3.92 6.69 -19.52
N TRP A 84 -3.78 7.91 -19.01
CA TRP A 84 -2.60 8.41 -18.33
C TRP A 84 -2.94 8.90 -16.94
N GLY A 85 -1.97 8.75 -16.03
CA GLY A 85 -2.11 9.28 -14.69
C GLY A 85 -2.11 10.81 -14.69
N ASP A 86 -2.96 11.43 -13.87
CA ASP A 86 -3.09 12.89 -13.72
C ASP A 86 -1.78 13.56 -13.24
N SER A 87 -0.86 12.77 -12.68
CA SER A 87 0.47 13.22 -12.24
C SER A 87 1.56 13.09 -13.32
N SER A 88 1.25 12.47 -14.47
CA SER A 88 2.19 12.27 -15.55
C SER A 88 2.21 13.48 -16.49
N ALA A 89 3.40 13.96 -16.86
CA ALA A 89 3.55 15.10 -17.77
C ALA A 89 3.00 14.86 -19.20
N GLN A 90 2.56 13.62 -19.50
CA GLN A 90 2.06 13.20 -20.81
C GLN A 90 0.52 13.21 -20.93
N GLY A 91 -0.20 13.28 -19.80
CA GLY A 91 -1.68 13.29 -19.76
C GLY A 91 -2.29 13.98 -18.54
N ALA A 92 -1.52 14.74 -17.75
CA ALA A 92 -2.08 15.56 -16.68
C ALA A 92 -3.06 16.61 -17.24
N THR A 93 -4.38 16.40 -17.11
CA THR A 93 -5.40 17.39 -17.45
C THR A 93 -6.42 17.63 -16.35
#